data_AF-A0A6P1CZ88-F1
#
_entry.id   AF-A0A6P1CZ88-F1
#
_cell.length_a   1.000
_cell.length_b   1.000
_cell.length_c   1.000
_cell.angle_alpha   90.00
_cell.angle_beta   90.00
_cell.angle_gamma   90.00
#
_symmetry.space_group_name_H-M   'P 1'
#
loop_
_entity.id
_entity.type
_entity.pdbx_description
1 polymer ?
#
loop_
_entity_poly.entity_id
_entity_poly.type
_entity_poly.pdbx_seq_one_letter_code
_entity_poly.pdbx_strand_id
1 'polypeptide(L)' 'GFHLCAAWLVEAYLLIGKRSDAEALFAQLVDVAGPTGLLSEEYDPVAERSLGNHPQAYSHLGLLRCAQLLSQPVDALVS' A
#
# COMPACT_ATOMS: atom_id res chain seq x y z
N GLY A 1 4.70 -5.83 9.91
CA GLY A 1 5.10 -4.57 9.27
C GLY A 1 3.95 -3.59 9.26
N PHE A 2 4.24 -2.30 9.07
CA PHE A 2 3.26 -1.20 9.13
C PHE A 2 2.71 -0.90 7.73
N HIS A 3 1.38 -0.90 7.54
CA HIS A 3 0.79 -0.76 6.20
C HIS A 3 1.07 0.60 5.56
N LEU A 4 1.07 1.67 6.35
CA LEU A 4 1.41 3.01 5.86
C LEU A 4 2.87 3.06 5.33
N CYS A 5 3.81 2.40 5.99
CA CYS A 5 5.20 2.34 5.53
C CYS A 5 5.33 1.56 4.21
N ALA A 6 4.56 0.48 4.05
CA ALA A 6 4.51 -0.26 2.79
C ALA A 6 3.92 0.60 1.67
N ALA A 7 2.89 1.42 1.94
CA ALA A 7 2.37 2.38 0.98
C ALA A 7 3.43 3.42 0.56
N TRP A 8 4.22 3.95 1.50
CA TRP A 8 5.34 4.83 1.14
C TRP A 8 6.40 4.13 0.29
N LEU A 9 6.63 2.83 0.48
CA LEU A 9 7.54 2.06 -0.37
C LEU A 9 7.00 1.90 -1.80
N VAL A 10 5.69 1.72 -1.98
CA VAL A 10 5.04 1.75 -3.31
C VAL A 10 5.31 3.09 -4.00
N GLU A 11 5.09 4.21 -3.31
CA GLU A 11 5.38 5.54 -3.84
C GLU A 11 6.87 5.73 -4.18
N ALA A 12 7.77 5.27 -3.31
CA ALA A 12 9.20 5.32 -3.56
C ALA A 12 9.59 4.51 -4.81
N TYR A 13 9.02 3.32 -5.01
CA TYR A 13 9.25 2.53 -6.23
C TYR A 13 8.79 3.26 -7.48
N LEU A 14 7.63 3.94 -7.44
CA LEU A 14 7.16 4.75 -8.56
C LEU A 14 8.11 5.90 -8.89
N LEU A 15 8.60 6.61 -7.87
CA LEU A 15 9.52 7.74 -8.04
C LEU A 15 10.85 7.34 -8.70
N ILE A 16 11.31 6.11 -8.50
CA ILE A 16 12.56 5.60 -9.11
C ILE A 16 12.31 4.78 -10.38
N GLY A 17 11.11 4.85 -10.95
CA GLY A 17 10.75 4.17 -12.21
C GLY A 17 10.54 2.66 -12.08
N LYS A 18 10.49 2.11 -10.86
CA LYS A 18 10.25 0.69 -10.59
C LYS A 18 8.77 0.36 -10.48
N ARG A 19 8.01 0.66 -11.54
CA ARG A 19 6.55 0.52 -11.54
C ARG A 19 6.07 -0.91 -11.28
N SER A 20 6.73 -1.92 -11.84
CA SER A 20 6.33 -3.32 -11.62
C SER A 20 6.47 -3.75 -10.15
N ASP A 21 7.53 -3.30 -9.46
CA ASP A 21 7.70 -3.56 -8.03
C ASP A 21 6.63 -2.84 -7.20
N ALA A 22 6.28 -1.61 -7.59
CA ALA A 22 5.20 -0.85 -6.97
C ALA A 22 3.84 -1.55 -7.12
N GLU A 23 3.50 -2.02 -8.31
CA GLU A 23 2.27 -2.76 -8.60
C GLU A 23 2.20 -4.08 -7.83
N ALA A 24 3.31 -4.82 -7.74
CA ALA A 24 3.39 -6.07 -7.00
C ALA A 24 3.16 -5.87 -5.49
N LEU A 25 3.79 -4.84 -4.89
CA LEU A 25 3.59 -4.53 -3.48
C LEU A 25 2.18 -3.95 -3.21
N PHE A 26 1.65 -3.13 -4.11
CA PHE A 26 0.28 -2.63 -4.01
C PHE A 26 -0.75 -3.76 -4.06
N ALA A 27 -0.56 -4.75 -4.92
CA ALA A 27 -1.44 -5.93 -4.98
C ALA A 27 -1.46 -6.69 -3.64
N GLN A 28 -0.31 -6.84 -2.98
CA GLN A 28 -0.25 -7.44 -1.63
C GLN A 28 -1.03 -6.62 -0.60
N LEU A 29 -0.94 -5.28 -0.65
CA LEU A 29 -1.70 -4.42 0.26
C LEU A 29 -3.21 -4.54 0.06
N VAL A 30 -3.67 -4.68 -1.19
CA VAL A 30 -5.08 -4.91 -1.51
C VAL A 30 -5.54 -6.28 -0.99
N ASP A 31 -4.73 -7.32 -1.14
CA ASP A 31 -5.05 -8.67 -0.66
C ASP A 31 -5.18 -8.71 0.88
N VAL A 32 -4.28 -8.02 1.60
CA VAL A 32 -4.31 -7.93 3.07
C VAL A 32 -5.55 -7.17 3.59
N ALA A 33 -6.08 -6.18 2.85
CA ALA A 33 -7.34 -5.53 3.20
C ALA A 33 -8.53 -6.52 3.16
N GLY A 34 -8.40 -7.59 2.38
CA GLY A 34 -9.32 -8.71 2.35
C GLY A 34 -10.75 -8.31 1.96
N PRO A 35 -11.73 -9.17 2.27
CA PRO A 35 -13.11 -8.98 1.81
C PRO A 35 -13.85 -7.81 2.47
N THR A 36 -13.37 -7.32 3.62
CA THR A 36 -13.95 -6.15 4.29
C THR A 36 -13.42 -4.84 3.69
N GLY A 37 -12.29 -4.89 2.97
CA GLY A 37 -11.55 -3.72 2.53
C GLY A 37 -10.92 -2.93 3.68
N LEU A 38 -10.85 -3.50 4.90
CA LEU A 38 -10.36 -2.80 6.09
C LEU A 38 -8.94 -3.21 6.45
N LEU A 39 -8.03 -2.23 6.47
CA LEU A 39 -6.66 -2.41 6.94
C LEU A 39 -6.52 -2.12 8.44
N SER A 40 -5.72 -2.96 9.10
CA SER A 40 -5.16 -2.65 10.42
C SER A 40 -3.96 -1.69 10.30
N GLU A 41 -3.42 -1.28 11.44
CA GLU A 41 -2.19 -0.51 11.53
C GLU A 41 -0.98 -1.34 11.06
N GLU A 42 -0.90 -2.56 11.58
CA GLU A 42 0.19 -3.50 11.32
C GLU A 42 -0.36 -4.85 10.86
N TYR A 43 0.49 -5.60 10.18
CA TYR A 43 0.27 -7.00 9.84
C TYR A 43 1.52 -7.81 10.19
N ASP A 44 1.36 -8.89 10.95
CA ASP A 44 2.40 -9.86 11.21
C ASP A 44 2.37 -10.95 10.14
N PRO A 45 3.36 -11.02 9.23
CA PRO A 45 3.38 -12.03 8.17
C PRO A 45 3.80 -13.42 8.66
N VAL A 46 4.40 -13.55 9.85
CA VAL A 46 4.79 -14.85 10.41
C VAL A 46 3.60 -15.49 11.12
N ALA A 47 2.85 -14.70 11.89
CA ALA A 47 1.64 -15.15 12.57
C ALA A 47 0.35 -14.93 11.75
N GLU A 48 0.47 -14.40 10.53
CA GLU A 48 -0.61 -14.09 9.58
C GLU A 48 -1.81 -13.36 10.21
N ARG A 49 -1.54 -12.32 11.00
CA ARG A 49 -2.58 -11.60 11.75
C ARG A 49 -2.42 -10.08 11.72
N SER A 50 -3.56 -9.40 11.76
CA SER A 50 -3.63 -7.96 12.00
C SER A 50 -3.20 -7.61 13.42
N LEU A 51 -2.45 -6.52 13.55
CA LEU A 51 -1.97 -5.95 14.80
C LEU A 51 -2.29 -4.45 14.86
N GLY A 52 -2.30 -3.90 16.08
CA GLY A 52 -2.56 -2.48 16.32
C GLY A 52 -4.01 -2.07 16.04
N ASN A 53 -4.21 -0.80 15.73
CA ASN A 53 -5.54 -0.23 15.51
C ASN A 53 -6.27 -0.88 14.32
N HIS A 54 -7.57 -1.13 14.46
CA HIS A 54 -8.42 -1.63 13.38
C HIS A 54 -9.84 -1.04 13.47
N PRO A 55 -10.38 -0.44 12.38
CA PRO A 55 -9.68 -0.06 11.15
C PRO A 55 -8.73 1.12 11.39
N GLN A 56 -7.58 1.16 10.70
CA GLN A 56 -6.60 2.23 10.86
C GLN A 56 -6.68 3.24 9.70
N ALA A 57 -7.07 4.48 9.97
CA ALA A 57 -7.34 5.48 8.93
C ALA A 57 -6.15 5.81 8.02
N TYR A 58 -4.93 5.89 8.55
CA TYR A 58 -3.74 6.22 7.77
C TYR A 58 -3.32 5.10 6.79
N SER A 59 -3.51 3.82 7.13
CA SER A 59 -3.27 2.66 6.28
C SER A 59 -4.17 2.72 5.06
N HIS A 60 -5.44 3.06 5.26
CA HIS A 60 -6.39 3.28 4.17
C HIS A 60 -6.02 4.50 3.32
N LEU A 61 -5.59 5.60 3.95
CA LEU A 61 -5.11 6.77 3.22
C LEU A 61 -3.88 6.44 2.36
N GLY A 62 -2.96 5.64 2.88
CA GLY A 62 -1.81 5.12 2.14
C GLY A 62 -2.23 4.26 0.94
N LEU A 63 -3.18 3.34 1.13
CA LEU A 63 -3.72 2.50 0.05
C LEU A 63 -4.38 3.34 -1.06
N LEU A 64 -5.23 4.30 -0.68
CA LEU A 64 -5.89 5.21 -1.62
C LEU A 64 -4.89 6.07 -2.40
N ARG A 65 -3.85 6.56 -1.71
CA ARG A 65 -2.77 7.31 -2.36
C ARG A 65 -2.02 6.46 -3.38
N CYS A 66 -1.68 5.21 -3.04
CA CYS A 66 -1.04 4.29 -3.98
C CYS A 66 -1.91 4.06 -5.22
N ALA A 67 -3.21 3.81 -5.03
CA ALA A 67 -4.16 3.62 -6.14
C ALA A 67 -4.22 4.86 -7.04
N GLN A 68 -4.23 6.06 -6.45
CA GLN A 68 -4.22 7.33 -7.19
C GLN A 68 -2.91 7.55 -7.98
N LEU A 69 -1.75 7.16 -7.43
CA LEU A 69 -0.47 7.29 -8.14
C LEU A 69 -0.36 6.27 -9.28
N LEU A 70 -0.80 5.03 -9.04
CA LEU A 70 -0.77 3.96 -10.03
C LEU A 70 -1.78 4.17 -11.16
N SER A 71 -2.87 4.91 -10.94
CA SER A 71 -3.83 5.22 -12.01
C SER A 71 -3.33 6.30 -12.98
N GLN A 72 -2.24 6.99 -12.65
CA GLN A 72 -1.66 8.01 -13.52
C GLN A 72 -0.77 7.38 -14.61
N PRO A 73 -0.74 8.00 -15.80
CA PRO A 73 0.23 7.63 -16.83
C PRO A 73 1.66 7.88 -16.33
N VAL A 74 2.60 7.05 -16.78
CA VAL A 74 4.00 7.03 -16.31
C VAL A 74 4.66 8.41 -16.35
N ASP A 75 4.29 9.25 -17.33
CA ASP A 75 4.88 10.57 -17.54
C ASP A 75 4.48 11.62 -16.50
N ALA A 76 3.41 11.39 -15.73
CA ALA A 76 2.87 12.37 -14.77
C ALA A 76 3.60 12.38 -13.42
N LEU A 77 4.40 11.35 -13.10
CA LEU A 77 5.02 11.18 -11.78
C LEU A 77 6.42 11.81 -11.66
N VAL A 78 7.00 12.27 -12.78
CA VAL A 78 8.38 12.76 -12.87
C VAL A 78 8.47 14.21 -13.41
N SER A 79 7.34 14.91 -13.48
CA SER A 79 7.26 16.34 -13.85
C SER A 79 7.23 17.23 -12.61
#